data_AF-A0A968VWE1-F1
#
_entry.id   AF-A0A968VWE1-F1
#
_cell.length_a   1.000
_cell.length_b   1.000
_cell.length_c   1.000
_cell.angle_alpha   90.00
_cell.angle_beta   90.00
_cell.angle_gamma   90.00
#
_symmetry.space_group_name_H-M   'P 1'
#
loop_
_entity.id
_entity.type
_entity.pdbx_description
1 polymer ?
#
loop_
_entity_poly.entity_id
_entity_poly.type
_entity_poly.pdbx_seq_one_letter_code
_entity_poly.pdbx_strand_id
1 'polypeptide(L)' 'MKSLKKDAEALLSKAVPFMEKALEINPDDIGALETLKTLYYRLKMEDKHNEIQERLDKLKG' A
#
# COMPACT_ATOMS: atom_id res chain seq x y z
N MET A 1 -19.60 14.94 -10.90
CA MET A 1 -18.45 14.58 -10.04
C MET A 1 -18.34 13.06 -9.79
N LYS A 2 -18.37 12.21 -10.83
CA LYS A 2 -18.25 10.74 -10.67
C LYS A 2 -17.02 10.13 -11.36
N SER A 3 -16.24 10.91 -12.12
CA SER A 3 -15.08 10.44 -12.90
C SER A 3 -13.77 10.40 -12.09
N LEU A 4 -13.51 11.42 -11.26
CA LEU A 4 -12.20 11.57 -10.58
C LEU A 4 -11.83 10.43 -9.62
N LYS A 5 -12.82 9.78 -8.98
CA LYS A 5 -12.55 8.70 -8.03
C LYS A 5 -12.07 7.42 -8.71
N LYS A 6 -12.66 7.05 -9.85
CA LYS A 6 -12.28 5.85 -10.61
C LYS A 6 -10.89 5.99 -11.22
N ASP A 7 -10.57 7.18 -11.73
CA ASP A 7 -9.25 7.45 -12.30
C ASP A 7 -8.17 7.41 -11.23
N ALA A 8 -8.47 7.90 -10.02
CA ALA A 8 -7.57 7.81 -8.88
C ALA A 8 -7.33 6.35 -8.47
N GLU A 9 -8.37 5.53 -8.34
CA GLU A 9 -8.24 4.10 -8.00
C GLU A 9 -7.37 3.35 -9.03
N ALA A 10 -7.56 3.63 -10.32
CA ALA A 10 -6.75 3.04 -11.38
C ALA A 10 -5.26 3.42 -11.28
N LEU A 11 -4.95 4.67 -10.93
CA LEU A 11 -3.57 5.12 -10.71
C LEU A 11 -2.94 4.49 -9.45
N LEU A 12 -3.71 4.37 -8.37
CA LEU A 12 -3.23 3.74 -7.13
C LEU A 12 -2.97 2.25 -7.32
N SER A 13 -3.84 1.55 -8.07
CA SER A 13 -3.63 0.15 -8.41
C SER A 13 -2.35 -0.07 -9.22
N LYS A 14 -1.99 0.88 -10.10
CA LYS A 14 -0.69 0.84 -10.80
C LYS A 14 0.50 1.07 -9.88
N ALA A 15 0.33 1.81 -8.79
CA ALA A 15 1.41 2.08 -7.83
C ALA A 15 1.75 0.88 -6.93
N VAL A 16 0.76 0.03 -6.62
CA VAL A 16 0.91 -1.18 -5.78
C VAL A 16 2.11 -2.04 -6.20
N PRO A 17 2.24 -2.52 -7.45
CA PRO A 17 3.34 -3.41 -7.83
C PRO A 17 4.73 -2.76 -7.75
N PHE A 18 4.83 -1.43 -7.86
CA PHE A 18 6.11 -0.75 -7.66
C PHE A 18 6.54 -0.77 -6.20
N MET A 19 5.59 -0.60 -5.28
CA MET A 19 5.87 -0.67 -3.86
C MET A 19 6.08 -2.13 -3.39
N GLU A 20 5.34 -3.10 -3.93
CA GLU A 20 5.59 -4.53 -3.66
C GLU A 20 7.01 -4.91 -4.09
N LYS A 21 7.48 -4.48 -5.27
CA LYS A 21 8.87 -4.67 -5.71
C LYS A 21 9.89 -3.96 -4.82
N ALA A 22 9.56 -2.78 -4.28
CA ALA A 22 10.43 -2.12 -3.32
C ALA A 22 10.62 -3.00 -2.07
N LEU A 23 9.56 -3.67 -1.61
CA LEU A 23 9.64 -4.62 -0.49
C LEU A 23 10.32 -5.95 -0.85
N GLU A 24 10.33 -6.37 -2.12
CA GLU A 24 11.15 -7.50 -2.55
C GLU A 24 12.65 -7.20 -2.41
N ILE A 25 13.05 -5.95 -2.65
CA ILE A 25 14.45 -5.50 -2.55
C ILE A 25 14.83 -5.18 -1.10
N ASN A 26 13.99 -4.42 -0.41
CA ASN A 26 14.14 -4.08 0.99
C ASN A 26 12.85 -4.41 1.76
N PRO A 27 12.77 -5.60 2.36
CA PRO A 27 11.58 -6.04 3.07
C PRO A 27 11.16 -5.11 4.21
N ASP A 28 12.09 -4.36 4.79
CA ASP A 28 11.86 -3.52 5.97
C ASP A 28 11.82 -2.02 5.62
N ASP A 29 11.62 -1.69 4.34
CA ASP A 29 11.41 -0.30 3.90
C ASP A 29 10.09 0.24 4.47
N ILE A 30 10.20 0.99 5.57
CA ILE A 30 9.06 1.63 6.24
C ILE A 30 8.31 2.57 5.30
N GLY A 31 9.00 3.27 4.39
CA GLY A 31 8.36 4.18 3.44
C GLY A 31 7.50 3.45 2.41
N ALA A 32 8.01 2.34 1.88
CA ALA A 32 7.26 1.48 0.98
C ALA A 32 6.07 0.81 1.68
N LEU A 33 6.26 0.35 2.93
CA LEU A 33 5.19 -0.21 3.77
C LEU A 33 4.10 0.82 4.07
N GLU A 34 4.43 2.04 4.49
CA GLU A 34 3.43 3.09 4.76
C GLU A 34 2.65 3.49 3.50
N THR A 35 3.34 3.52 2.36
CA THR A 35 2.71 3.78 1.07
C THR A 35 1.75 2.65 0.72
N LEU A 36 2.16 1.38 0.81
CA LEU A 36 1.30 0.22 0.56
C LEU A 36 0.08 0.18 1.49
N LYS A 37 0.25 0.48 2.77
CA LYS A 37 -0.87 0.59 3.71
C LYS A 37 -1.92 1.57 3.20
N THR A 38 -1.49 2.77 2.83
CA THR A 38 -2.39 3.81 2.32
C THR A 38 -3.04 3.40 1.00
N LEU A 39 -2.28 2.78 0.08
CA LEU A 39 -2.81 2.26 -1.18
C LEU A 39 -3.89 1.21 -0.95
N TYR A 40 -3.63 0.21 -0.09
CA TYR A 40 -4.58 -0.85 0.22
C TYR A 40 -5.84 -0.35 0.90
N TYR A 41 -5.71 0.61 1.83
CA TYR A 41 -6.88 1.27 2.42
C TYR A 41 -7.76 1.94 1.37
N ARG A 42 -7.15 2.72 0.47
CA ARG A 42 -7.89 3.45 -0.59
C ARG A 42 -8.50 2.51 -1.64
N LEU A 43 -7.87 1.38 -1.90
CA LEU A 43 -8.35 0.34 -2.81
C LEU A 43 -9.33 -0.64 -2.13
N LYS A 44 -9.66 -0.42 -0.85
CA LYS A 44 -10.53 -1.31 -0.04
C LYS A 44 -10.03 -2.76 0.04
N MET A 45 -8.71 -2.93 0.09
CA MET A 45 -8.04 -4.22 0.28
C MET A 45 -7.71 -4.40 1.76
N GLU A 46 -8.73 -4.68 2.58
CA GLU A 46 -8.59 -4.72 4.05
C GLU A 46 -7.60 -5.79 4.53
N ASP A 47 -7.60 -6.98 3.94
CA ASP A 47 -6.67 -8.06 4.32
C ASP A 47 -5.21 -7.62 4.17
N LYS A 48 -4.86 -7.07 2.99
CA LYS A 48 -3.52 -6.58 2.71
C LYS A 48 -3.17 -5.34 3.55
N HIS A 49 -4.14 -4.47 3.84
CA HIS A 49 -3.93 -3.34 4.73
C HIS A 49 -3.50 -3.82 6.13
N ASN A 50 -4.20 -4.81 6.68
CA ASN A 50 -3.93 -5.34 8.01
C ASN A 50 -2.57 -6.03 8.06
N GLU A 51 -2.22 -6.82 7.05
CA GLU A 51 -0.90 -7.45 6.93
C GLU A 51 0.24 -6.42 6.99
N ILE A 52 0.14 -5.34 6.22
CA ILE A 52 1.14 -4.28 6.19
C ILE A 52 1.18 -3.51 7.52
N GLN A 53 0.02 -3.27 8.13
CA GLN A 53 -0.08 -2.60 9.43
C GLN A 53 0.61 -3.43 10.53
N GLU A 54 0.34 -4.73 10.63
CA GLU A 54 1.03 -5.62 11.57
C GLU A 54 2.54 -5.64 11.35
N ARG A 55 2.98 -5.59 10.09
CA ARG A 55 4.40 -5.58 9.73
C ARG A 55 5.07 -4.27 10.15
N LEU A 56 4.40 -3.13 9.95
CA LEU A 56 4.86 -1.83 10.44
C LEU A 56 4.93 -1.78 11.96
N ASP A 57 3.94 -2.35 12.66
CA ASP A 57 3.93 -2.38 14.13
C ASP A 57 5.10 -3.19 14.68
N LYS A 58 5.44 -4.31 14.03
CA LYS A 58 6.63 -5.12 14.38
C LYS A 58 7.96 -4.41 14.12
N LEU A 59 8.03 -3.51 13.14
CA LEU A 59 9.25 -2.78 12.79
C LEU A 59 9.45 -1.50 13.62
N LYS A 60 8.36 -0.91 14.13
CA LYS A 60 8.37 0.33 14.90
C LYS A 60 8.33 0.12 16.42
N GLY A 61 7.99 -1.07 16.88
CA GLY A 61 8.02 -1.48 18.29
C GLY A 61 9.40 -1.96 18.72
#